data_AF-A0A830DAE9-F1
#
_entry.id   AF-A0A830DAE9-F1
#
_cell.length_a   1.000
_cell.length_b   1.000
_cell.length_c   1.000
_cell.angle_alpha   90.00
_cell.angle_beta   90.00
_cell.angle_gamma   90.00
#
_symmetry.space_group_name_H-M   'P 1'
#
loop_
_entity.id
_entity.type
_entity.pdbx_description
1 polymer ?
#
loop_
_entity_poly.entity_id
_entity_poly.type
_entity_poly.pdbx_seq_one_letter_code
_entity_poly.pdbx_strand_id
1 'polypeptide(L)'
;MGLQSSSRVRSIGLDPDREIVHSIYYSLRTNLPVQLMGFSDYPFAITKYDDSRIFPGHKEVLEFLNEFAREFGLVELIRFKNEVVRVERVDLRNDRWVVGSRGNEVSSNEVFDAIVVCNGHYHILCN
;
A
#
# COMPACT_ATOMS: atom_id res chain seq x y z
N MET A 1 1.36 23.49 -42.22
CA MET A 1 0.48 22.89 -41.21
C MET A 1 1.37 22.34 -40.10
N GLY A 2 1.50 23.07 -39.00
CA GLY A 2 2.34 22.67 -37.87
C GLY A 2 1.63 21.60 -37.04
N LEU A 3 2.29 20.47 -36.85
CA LEU A 3 1.89 19.46 -35.88
C LEU A 3 2.23 20.01 -34.48
N GLN A 4 1.22 20.48 -33.75
CA GLN A 4 1.36 20.69 -32.31
C GLN A 4 1.48 19.32 -31.64
N SER A 5 2.70 18.95 -31.25
CA SER A 5 2.93 17.85 -30.31
C SER A 5 2.34 18.26 -28.97
N SER A 6 1.15 17.74 -28.66
CA SER A 6 0.56 17.84 -27.33
C SER A 6 1.37 16.92 -26.41
N SER A 7 2.38 17.48 -25.75
CA SER A 7 3.03 16.85 -24.61
C SER A 7 2.02 16.79 -23.46
N ARG A 8 1.20 15.74 -23.46
CA ARG A 8 0.36 15.38 -22.32
C ARG A 8 1.33 15.09 -21.17
N VAL A 9 1.44 16.02 -20.23
CA VAL A 9 2.14 15.79 -18.97
C VAL A 9 1.41 14.64 -18.31
N ARG A 10 1.99 13.44 -18.35
CA ARG A 10 1.46 12.29 -17.61
C ARG A 10 1.74 12.59 -16.14
N SER A 11 0.68 12.64 -15.33
CA SER A 11 0.82 12.80 -13.89
C SER A 11 1.75 11.72 -13.36
N ILE A 12 2.62 12.10 -12.44
CA ILE A 12 3.76 11.32 -11.98
C ILE A 12 3.38 9.91 -11.48
N GLY A 13 2.13 9.70 -11.04
CA GLY A 13 1.62 8.40 -10.58
C GLY A 13 0.91 7.53 -11.63
N LEU A 14 0.88 7.90 -12.92
CA LEU A 14 0.19 7.13 -13.97
C LEU A 14 1.12 6.47 -14.99
N ASP A 15 2.43 6.63 -14.85
CA ASP A 15 3.40 6.02 -15.76
C ASP A 15 3.85 4.65 -15.23
N PRO A 16 3.42 3.53 -15.84
CA PRO A 16 3.78 2.19 -15.37
C PRO A 16 5.26 1.85 -15.58
N ASP A 17 5.97 2.58 -16.44
CA ASP A 17 7.39 2.35 -16.73
C ASP A 17 8.33 3.21 -15.85
N ARG A 18 7.76 4.02 -14.95
CA ARG A 18 8.52 4.90 -14.06
C ARG A 18 9.00 4.15 -12.81
N GLU A 19 10.20 4.49 -12.36
CA GLU A 19 10.72 4.06 -11.06
C GLU A 19 9.75 4.46 -9.93
N ILE A 20 9.36 3.47 -9.12
CA ILE A 20 8.48 3.68 -7.96
C ILE A 20 9.26 4.50 -6.93
N VAL A 21 8.93 5.79 -6.82
CA VAL A 21 9.48 6.67 -5.79
C VAL A 21 8.59 6.61 -4.56
N HIS A 22 9.11 6.04 -3.47
CA HIS A 22 8.44 6.09 -2.18
C HIS A 22 8.54 7.50 -1.58
N SER A 23 7.44 8.02 -1.04
CA SER A 23 7.41 9.35 -0.41
C SER A 23 8.04 9.41 1.00
N ILE A 24 8.88 8.42 1.36
CA ILE A 24 9.55 8.30 2.66
C ILE A 24 11.04 8.61 2.51
N TYR A 25 11.60 9.40 3.42
CA TYR A 25 13.01 9.76 3.46
C TYR A 25 13.72 9.16 4.69
N TYR A 26 15.05 9.04 4.63
CA TYR A 26 15.85 8.35 5.65
C TYR A 26 15.72 8.94 7.06
N SER A 27 15.56 10.26 7.19
CA SER A 27 15.38 10.92 8.49
C SER A 27 13.92 10.97 8.95
N LEU A 28 12.97 10.36 8.22
CA LEU A 28 11.55 10.47 8.51
C LEU A 28 11.23 9.87 9.89
N ARG A 29 10.62 10.72 10.70
CA ARG A 29 9.88 10.39 11.92
C ARG A 29 8.42 10.69 11.70
N THR A 30 7.59 9.91 12.35
CA THR A 30 6.15 10.13 12.35
C THR A 30 5.81 11.42 13.08
N ASN A 31 4.69 12.02 12.68
CA ASN A 31 4.11 13.19 13.32
C ASN A 31 3.14 12.81 14.46
N LEU A 32 2.93 11.51 14.72
CA LEU A 32 2.06 10.99 15.76
C LEU A 32 2.89 10.40 16.91
N PRO A 33 2.49 10.62 18.17
CA PRO A 33 3.16 10.01 19.32
C PRO A 33 2.84 8.51 19.39
N VAL A 34 3.78 7.69 19.89
CA VAL A 34 3.66 6.23 20.02
C VAL A 34 2.34 5.77 20.66
N GLN A 35 1.84 6.52 21.64
CA GLN A 35 0.61 6.23 22.38
C GLN A 35 -0.65 6.23 21.49
N LEU A 36 -0.61 6.93 20.35
CA LEU A 36 -1.72 7.00 19.39
C LEU A 36 -1.51 6.10 18.17
N MET A 37 -0.35 5.46 18.06
CA MET A 37 0.00 4.64 16.89
C MET A 37 -0.32 3.15 17.05
N GLY A 38 -0.57 2.69 18.28
CA GLY A 38 -0.99 1.31 18.52
C GLY A 38 -2.41 1.03 18.00
N PHE A 39 -2.68 -0.23 17.69
CA PHE A 39 -4.05 -0.69 17.49
C PHE A 39 -4.72 -0.90 18.86
N SER A 40 -6.06 -0.93 18.89
CA SER A 40 -6.86 -1.08 20.11
C SER A 40 -6.46 -2.27 20.99
N ASP A 41 -6.04 -3.34 20.34
CA ASP A 41 -5.75 -4.67 20.84
C ASP A 41 -4.28 -5.07 20.58
N TYR A 42 -3.50 -4.16 19.99
CA TYR A 42 -2.08 -4.35 19.73
C TYR A 42 -1.30 -3.05 19.97
N PRO A 43 -0.86 -2.80 21.22
CA PRO A 43 -0.22 -1.54 21.58
C PRO A 43 1.16 -1.42 20.92
N PHE A 44 1.54 -0.21 20.52
CA PHE A 44 2.89 0.10 20.08
C PHE A 44 3.83 0.00 21.30
N ALA A 45 4.66 -1.06 21.34
CA ALA A 45 5.45 -1.39 22.52
C ALA A 45 6.58 -0.37 22.78
N ILE A 46 6.33 0.57 23.70
CA ILE A 46 7.30 1.59 24.14
C ILE A 46 8.56 0.95 24.75
N THR A 47 8.42 -0.22 25.36
CA THR A 47 9.48 -0.88 26.15
C THR A 47 10.53 -1.61 25.32
N LYS A 48 10.24 -1.96 24.04
CA LYS A 48 11.19 -2.72 23.21
C LYS A 48 12.41 -1.91 22.79
N TYR A 49 12.30 -0.59 22.77
CA TYR A 49 13.32 0.26 22.15
C TYR A 49 14.28 0.94 23.14
N ASP A 50 14.12 0.75 24.46
CA ASP A 50 14.84 1.51 25.52
C ASP A 50 15.06 2.98 25.14
N ASP A 51 13.99 3.55 24.59
CA ASP A 51 14.04 4.79 23.88
C ASP A 51 13.00 5.74 24.45
N SER A 52 13.49 6.84 24.99
CA SER A 52 12.67 7.89 25.59
C SER A 52 11.93 8.75 24.54
N ARG A 53 12.13 8.51 23.24
CA ARG A 53 11.51 9.26 22.16
C ARG A 53 10.01 8.93 22.04
N ILE A 54 9.19 9.98 21.95
CA ILE A 54 7.73 9.86 21.80
C ILE A 54 7.30 9.72 20.33
N PHE A 55 8.13 10.17 19.38
CA PHE A 55 7.84 10.14 17.94
C PHE A 55 8.74 9.12 17.23
N PRO A 56 8.20 7.95 16.83
CA PRO A 56 9.00 6.89 16.24
C PRO A 56 9.45 7.25 14.81
N GLY A 57 10.62 6.74 14.44
CA GLY A 57 11.13 6.71 13.08
C GLY A 57 10.40 5.68 12.21
N HIS A 58 10.49 5.86 10.89
CA HIS A 58 9.85 4.96 9.93
C HIS A 58 10.25 3.48 10.07
N LYS A 59 11.49 3.19 10.52
CA LYS A 59 11.96 1.81 10.75
C LYS A 59 11.24 1.13 11.92
N GLU A 60 11.05 1.85 13.01
CA GLU A 60 10.34 1.35 14.21
C GLU A 60 8.86 1.07 13.87
N VAL A 61 8.23 1.92 13.07
CA VAL A 61 6.87 1.70 12.57
C VAL A 61 6.78 0.48 11.65
N LEU A 62 7.73 0.31 10.74
CA LEU A 62 7.77 -0.85 9.85
C LEU A 62 7.94 -2.16 10.64
N GLU A 63 8.78 -2.17 11.67
CA GLU A 63 8.95 -3.33 12.55
C GLU A 63 7.67 -3.67 13.29
N PHE A 64 7.00 -2.68 13.90
CA PHE A 64 5.70 -2.86 14.55
C PHE A 64 4.65 -3.49 13.62
N LEU A 65 4.52 -2.98 12.38
CA LEU A 65 3.56 -3.53 11.41
C LEU A 65 3.92 -4.96 10.97
N ASN A 66 5.21 -5.26 10.82
CA ASN A 66 5.68 -6.60 10.48
C ASN A 66 5.47 -7.59 11.63
N GLU A 67 5.66 -7.17 12.88
CA GLU A 67 5.37 -7.98 14.07
C GLU A 67 3.88 -8.29 14.16
N PHE A 68 3.03 -7.26 14.04
CA PHE A 68 1.57 -7.43 13.97
C PHE A 68 1.17 -8.44 12.88
N ALA A 69 1.66 -8.26 11.65
CA ALA A 69 1.31 -9.15 10.55
C ALA A 69 1.76 -10.61 10.80
N ARG A 70 2.93 -10.82 11.43
CA ARG A 70 3.40 -12.16 11.78
C ARG A 70 2.59 -12.79 12.91
N GLU A 71 2.33 -12.04 13.98
CA GLU A 71 1.66 -12.53 15.18
C GLU A 71 0.22 -12.98 14.87
N PHE A 72 -0.47 -12.26 14.00
CA PHE A 72 -1.83 -12.61 13.55
C PHE A 72 -1.87 -13.49 12.30
N GLY A 73 -0.72 -14.01 11.83
CA GLY A 73 -0.66 -14.93 10.68
C GLY A 73 -1.06 -14.31 9.33
N LEU A 74 -1.08 -12.97 9.23
CA LEU A 74 -1.52 -12.26 8.02
C LEU A 74 -0.52 -12.40 6.87
N VAL A 75 0.76 -12.60 7.17
CA VAL A 75 1.82 -12.73 6.15
C VAL A 75 1.51 -13.86 5.17
N GLU A 76 0.93 -14.97 5.64
CA GLU A 76 0.59 -16.14 4.82
C GLU A 76 -0.59 -15.88 3.86
N LEU A 77 -1.41 -14.88 4.17
CA LEU A 77 -2.57 -14.48 3.37
C LEU A 77 -2.22 -13.44 2.29
N ILE A 78 -1.03 -12.85 2.36
CA ILE A 78 -0.60 -11.77 1.48
C ILE A 78 0.22 -12.31 0.31
N ARG A 79 -0.21 -12.00 -0.91
CA ARG A 79 0.58 -12.25 -2.14
C ARG A 79 1.41 -11.02 -2.48
N PHE A 80 2.66 -10.99 -2.03
CA PHE A 80 3.61 -9.94 -2.41
C PHE A 80 3.97 -10.02 -3.90
N LYS A 81 4.41 -8.88 -4.47
CA LYS A 81 4.74 -8.77 -5.90
C LYS A 81 3.60 -9.20 -6.83
N ASN A 82 2.36 -8.94 -6.40
CA ASN A 82 1.15 -9.23 -7.15
C ASN A 82 0.33 -7.94 -7.28
N GLU A 83 0.45 -7.28 -8.43
CA GLU A 83 -0.22 -6.02 -8.69
C GLU A 83 -1.65 -6.28 -9.14
N VAL A 84 -2.64 -5.67 -8.49
CA VAL A 84 -4.02 -5.67 -8.97
C VAL A 84 -4.15 -4.63 -10.07
N VAL A 85 -4.42 -5.08 -11.30
CA VAL A 85 -4.49 -4.22 -12.50
C VAL A 85 -5.92 -3.88 -12.90
N ARG A 86 -6.89 -4.70 -12.48
CA ARG A 86 -8.32 -4.47 -12.75
C ARG A 86 -9.22 -5.11 -11.72
N VAL A 87 -10.37 -4.49 -11.49
CA VAL A 87 -11.47 -5.01 -10.67
C VAL A 87 -12.77 -4.74 -11.43
N GLU A 88 -13.50 -5.80 -11.74
CA GLU A 88 -14.72 -5.73 -12.55
C GLU A 88 -15.82 -6.56 -11.89
N ARG A 89 -17.06 -6.06 -11.91
CA ARG A 89 -18.21 -6.84 -11.42
C ARG A 89 -18.60 -7.86 -12.48
N VAL A 90 -18.82 -9.12 -12.08
CA VAL A 90 -19.13 -10.22 -13.01
C VAL A 90 -20.47 -9.99 -13.71
N ASP A 91 -21.49 -9.63 -12.93
CA ASP A 91 -22.81 -9.25 -13.42
C ASP A 91 -23.53 -8.39 -12.38
N LEU A 92 -24.61 -7.71 -12.79
CA LEU A 92 -25.38 -6.83 -11.89
C LEU A 92 -26.24 -7.57 -10.85
N ARG A 93 -26.28 -8.91 -10.88
CA ARG A 93 -27.23 -9.72 -10.10
C ARG A 93 -26.58 -10.55 -9.00
N ASN A 94 -25.30 -10.91 -9.13
CA ASN A 94 -24.64 -11.93 -8.31
C ASN A 94 -23.57 -11.36 -7.36
N ASP A 95 -23.42 -10.04 -7.22
CA ASP A 95 -22.50 -9.35 -6.29
C ASP A 95 -21.06 -9.88 -6.23
N ARG A 96 -20.62 -10.58 -7.27
CA ARG A 96 -19.27 -11.13 -7.41
C ARG A 96 -18.39 -10.23 -8.26
N TRP A 97 -17.10 -10.28 -7.97
CA TRP A 97 -16.08 -9.45 -8.58
C TRP A 97 -14.96 -10.30 -9.15
N VAL A 98 -14.54 -10.01 -10.38
CA VAL A 98 -13.31 -10.54 -10.96
C VAL A 98 -12.19 -9.55 -10.71
N VAL A 99 -11.12 -10.04 -10.10
CA VAL A 99 -9.89 -9.30 -9.86
C VAL A 99 -8.84 -9.84 -10.81
N GLY A 100 -8.34 -8.98 -11.69
CA GLY A 100 -7.20 -9.29 -12.52
C GLY A 100 -5.92 -8.83 -11.84
N SER A 101 -4.94 -9.71 -11.73
CA SER A 101 -3.64 -9.39 -11.13
C SER A 101 -2.46 -9.82 -12.00
N ARG A 102 -1.34 -9.12 -11.85
CA ARG A 102 -0.07 -9.35 -12.53
C ARG A 102 0.99 -9.70 -11.50
N GLY A 103 1.37 -10.97 -11.45
CA GLY A 103 2.50 -11.45 -10.66
C GLY A 103 3.80 -11.46 -11.47
N ASN A 104 4.87 -11.99 -10.87
CA ASN A 104 6.21 -12.02 -11.50
C ASN A 104 6.26 -12.73 -12.87
N GLU A 105 5.36 -13.70 -13.14
CA GLU A 105 5.42 -14.48 -14.39
C GLU A 105 4.05 -14.77 -15.03
N VAL A 106 2.95 -14.61 -14.30
CA VAL A 106 1.61 -15.01 -14.78
C VAL A 106 0.59 -13.94 -14.41
N SER A 107 -0.26 -13.56 -15.38
CA SER A 107 -1.48 -12.81 -15.12
C SER A 107 -2.59 -13.77 -14.69
N SER A 108 -3.28 -13.47 -13.60
CA SER A 108 -4.38 -14.27 -13.07
C SER A 108 -5.68 -13.47 -13.05
N ASN A 109 -6.81 -14.18 -13.13
CA ASN A 109 -8.12 -13.63 -12.80
C ASN A 109 -8.76 -14.54 -11.74
N GLU A 110 -9.19 -13.93 -10.64
CA GLU A 110 -9.82 -14.63 -9.52
C GLU A 110 -11.15 -13.97 -9.17
N VAL A 111 -12.12 -14.77 -8.73
CA VAL A 111 -13.46 -14.30 -8.37
C VAL A 111 -13.57 -14.19 -6.85
N PHE A 112 -14.07 -13.06 -6.37
CA PHE A 112 -14.29 -12.77 -4.96
C PHE A 112 -15.72 -12.30 -4.71
N ASP A 113 -16.25 -12.61 -3.54
CA ASP A 113 -17.59 -12.17 -3.10
C ASP A 113 -17.56 -10.72 -2.59
N ALA A 114 -16.43 -10.26 -2.10
CA ALA A 114 -16.25 -8.90 -1.60
C ALA A 114 -14.83 -8.39 -1.88
N ILE A 115 -14.70 -7.06 -1.97
CA ILE A 115 -13.44 -6.37 -2.20
C ILE A 115 -13.31 -5.21 -1.21
N VAL A 116 -12.14 -5.12 -0.58
CA VAL A 116 -11.73 -3.99 0.24
C VAL A 116 -10.50 -3.36 -0.41
N VAL A 117 -10.55 -2.07 -0.67
CA VAL A 117 -9.48 -1.34 -1.38
C VAL A 117 -8.63 -0.57 -0.37
N CYS A 118 -7.35 -0.94 -0.27
CA CYS A 118 -6.38 -0.39 0.70
C CYS A 118 -5.09 0.10 0.01
N ASN A 119 -5.16 0.66 -1.19
CA ASN A 119 -3.98 1.10 -1.97
C ASN A 119 -3.37 2.43 -1.49
N GLY A 120 -4.01 3.11 -0.54
CA GLY A 120 -3.60 4.42 -0.05
C GLY A 120 -3.73 5.52 -1.11
N HIS A 121 -3.47 6.77 -0.72
CA HIS A 121 -3.65 7.95 -1.60
C HIS A 121 -2.44 8.89 -1.65
N TYR A 122 -1.38 8.61 -0.88
CA TYR A 122 -0.17 9.44 -0.82
C TYR A 122 0.92 9.08 -1.84
N HIS A 123 0.61 8.24 -2.83
CA HIS A 123 1.55 7.81 -3.87
C HIS A 123 1.34 8.53 -5.22
N ILE A 124 0.18 9.17 -5.42
CA ILE A 124 -0.11 9.95 -6.62
C ILE A 124 0.29 11.40 -6.37
N LEU A 125 1.39 11.82 -6.99
CA LEU A 125 1.76 13.23 -7.04
C LEU A 125 0.85 13.93 -8.05
N CYS A 126 -0.14 14.67 -7.57
CA CYS A 126 -0.92 15.60 -8.37
C CYS A 126 -0.01 16.77 -8.77
N ASN A 127 0.26 16.94 -10.06
CA ASN A 127 0.85 18.14 -10.61
C ASN A 127 0.18 18.48 -11.94
#